data_AF-A0A4S8L1Q1-F1
#
_entry.id   AF-A0A4S8L1Q1-F1
#
_cell.length_a   1.000
_cell.length_b   1.000
_cell.length_c   1.000
_cell.angle_alpha   90.00
_cell.angle_beta   90.00
_cell.angle_gamma   90.00
#
_symmetry.space_group_name_H-M   'P 1'
#
loop_
_entity.id
_entity.type
_entity.pdbx_description
1 polymer ?
#
loop_
_entity_poly.entity_id
_entity_poly.type
_entity_poly.pdbx_seq_one_letter_code
_entity_poly.pdbx_strand_id
1 'polypeptide(L)'
;DDDMTEFEQLAENMDLEELVTQLRDENSDEVDDLDDLIDELEQMGEEEQKEVEKRLTPVKVVLVKLRKIAFKIINSPTLLLPAWKSVLQELDEVEKLMPRDVSTRWNSTYNMCSFAEEYRQPIDQMT
;
A
#
# COMPACT_ATOMS: atom_id res chain seq x y z
N ASP A 1 -8.95 1.65 -18.66
CA ASP A 1 -9.71 0.39 -18.62
C ASP A 1 -8.84 -0.79 -18.20
N ASP A 2 -7.66 -1.00 -18.80
CA ASP A 2 -6.77 -2.14 -18.48
C ASP A 2 -6.21 -2.10 -17.04
N ASP A 3 -5.80 -0.93 -16.53
CA ASP A 3 -5.25 -0.79 -15.17
C ASP A 3 -6.28 -1.08 -14.08
N MET A 4 -7.56 -0.71 -14.30
CA MET A 4 -8.64 -0.97 -13.33
C MET A 4 -8.93 -2.46 -13.20
N THR A 5 -8.89 -3.19 -14.32
CA THR A 5 -9.07 -4.65 -14.33
C THR A 5 -7.91 -5.39 -13.65
N GLU A 6 -6.68 -4.87 -13.74
CA GLU A 6 -5.53 -5.43 -13.02
C GLU A 6 -5.70 -5.28 -11.50
N PHE A 7 -6.14 -4.10 -11.06
CA PHE A 7 -6.39 -3.88 -9.63
C PHE A 7 -7.55 -4.73 -9.08
N GLU A 8 -8.60 -4.96 -9.87
CA GLU A 8 -9.72 -5.84 -9.49
C GLU A 8 -9.28 -7.29 -9.27
N GLN A 9 -8.43 -7.83 -10.15
CA GLN A 9 -7.87 -9.19 -9.99
C GLN A 9 -6.99 -9.31 -8.75
N LEU A 10 -6.20 -8.27 -8.45
CA LEU A 10 -5.39 -8.21 -7.24
C LEU A 10 -6.26 -8.22 -5.98
N ALA A 11 -7.41 -7.56 -5.99
CA ALA A 11 -8.32 -7.45 -4.84
C ALA A 11 -9.17 -8.71 -4.56
N GLU A 12 -9.40 -9.55 -5.57
CA GLU A 12 -10.32 -10.70 -5.49
C GLU A 12 -9.99 -11.72 -4.37
N ASN A 13 -8.72 -11.78 -3.93
CA ASN A 13 -8.25 -12.76 -2.95
C ASN A 13 -7.86 -12.16 -1.58
N MET A 14 -8.16 -10.89 -1.30
CA MET A 14 -7.70 -10.22 -0.07
C MET A 14 -8.83 -9.69 0.79
N ASP A 15 -8.84 -10.12 2.06
CA ASP A 15 -9.62 -9.48 3.11
C ASP A 15 -8.95 -8.16 3.50
N LEU A 16 -9.50 -7.06 2.98
CA LEU A 16 -8.99 -5.72 3.25
C LEU A 16 -9.06 -5.37 4.75
N GLU A 17 -10.07 -5.86 5.46
CA GLU A 17 -10.30 -5.55 6.88
C GLU A 17 -9.27 -6.25 7.77
N GLU A 18 -8.96 -7.53 7.48
CA GLU A 18 -7.87 -8.26 8.12
C GLU A 18 -6.51 -7.58 7.86
N LEU A 19 -6.25 -7.15 6.62
CA LEU A 19 -4.98 -6.54 6.27
C LEU A 19 -4.78 -5.15 6.90
N VAL A 20 -5.84 -4.35 7.00
CA VAL A 20 -5.82 -3.02 7.65
C VAL A 20 -5.62 -3.17 9.15
N THR A 21 -6.27 -4.16 9.78
CA THR A 21 -6.09 -4.44 11.21
C THR A 21 -4.65 -4.80 11.53
N GLN A 22 -4.03 -5.69 10.74
CA GLN A 22 -2.60 -6.03 10.88
C GLN A 22 -1.67 -4.82 10.70
N LEU A 23 -2.02 -3.89 9.80
CA LEU A 23 -1.22 -2.67 9.58
C LEU A 23 -1.35 -1.65 10.72
N ARG A 24 -2.52 -1.58 11.38
CA ARG A 24 -2.71 -0.74 12.58
C ARG A 24 -1.83 -1.23 13.73
N ASP A 25 -1.79 -2.53 13.98
CA ASP A 25 -0.95 -3.11 15.03
C ASP A 25 0.56 -2.86 14.82
N GLU A 26 1.02 -2.71 13.56
CA GLU A 26 2.41 -2.40 13.20
C GLU A 26 2.75 -0.88 13.28
N ASN A 27 1.75 -0.02 13.45
CA ASN A 27 1.86 1.43 13.42
C ASN A 27 1.35 1.97 14.76
N SER A 28 2.24 1.98 15.78
CA SER A 28 1.97 2.49 17.14
C SER A 28 1.07 3.73 17.11
N ASP A 29 -0.12 3.58 17.71
CA ASP A 29 -1.25 4.51 17.64
C ASP A 29 -0.88 5.91 18.15
N GLU A 30 -0.80 6.87 17.23
CA GLU A 30 -1.14 8.25 17.52
C GLU A 30 -2.36 8.58 16.65
N VAL A 31 -3.52 8.62 17.30
CA VAL A 31 -4.77 9.09 16.72
C VAL A 31 -4.61 10.59 16.47
N ASP A 32 -4.56 10.99 15.21
CA ASP A 32 -4.70 12.40 14.85
C ASP A 32 -6.10 12.85 15.28
N ASP A 33 -6.22 14.09 15.76
CA ASP A 33 -7.47 14.63 16.29
C ASP A 33 -8.42 14.92 15.11
N LEU A 34 -9.19 13.89 14.72
CA LEU A 34 -10.08 13.90 13.56
C LEU A 34 -11.47 14.48 13.87
N ASP A 35 -11.65 15.13 15.02
CA ASP A 35 -12.95 15.57 15.54
C ASP A 35 -13.72 16.52 14.58
N ASP A 36 -13.04 17.20 13.66
CA ASP A 36 -13.63 18.12 12.66
C ASP A 36 -13.60 17.59 11.21
N LEU A 37 -13.19 16.34 10.97
CA LEU A 37 -13.20 15.76 9.63
C LEU A 37 -14.60 15.25 9.28
N ILE A 38 -15.28 15.96 8.37
CA ILE A 38 -16.56 15.53 7.81
C ILE A 38 -16.31 14.28 6.95
N ASP A 39 -16.89 13.14 7.34
CA ASP A 39 -16.92 11.95 6.47
C ASP A 39 -17.99 12.15 5.39
N GLU A 40 -17.54 12.56 4.19
CA GLU A 40 -18.41 12.77 3.04
C GLU A 40 -19.17 11.49 2.65
N LEU A 41 -18.64 10.30 2.95
CA LEU A 41 -19.35 9.04 2.71
C LEU A 41 -20.60 8.94 3.57
N GLU A 42 -20.56 9.39 4.83
CA GLU A 42 -21.68 9.33 5.77
C GLU A 42 -22.89 10.15 5.31
N GLN A 43 -22.68 11.12 4.41
CA GLN A 43 -23.74 11.95 3.81
C GLN A 43 -24.30 11.39 2.50
N MET A 44 -23.65 10.38 1.91
CA MET A 44 -24.10 9.71 0.68
C MET A 44 -25.16 8.64 0.98
N GLY A 45 -25.99 8.30 -0.02
CA GLY A 45 -26.93 7.18 0.10
C GLY A 45 -26.21 5.83 0.13
N GLU A 46 -26.79 4.81 0.78
CA GLU A 46 -26.19 3.47 0.92
C GLU A 46 -25.79 2.83 -0.42
N GLU A 47 -26.54 3.12 -1.49
CA GLU A 47 -26.26 2.61 -2.84
C GLU A 47 -25.02 3.30 -3.45
N GLU A 48 -24.91 4.62 -3.28
CA GLU A 48 -23.77 5.40 -3.77
C GLU A 48 -22.50 5.09 -2.98
N GLN A 49 -22.59 4.92 -1.65
CA GLN A 49 -21.48 4.48 -0.80
C GLN A 49 -20.91 3.14 -1.28
N LYS A 50 -21.78 2.15 -1.56
CA LYS A 50 -21.35 0.83 -2.05
C LYS A 50 -20.68 0.90 -3.40
N GLU A 51 -21.17 1.75 -4.30
CA GLU A 51 -20.54 1.93 -5.60
C GLU A 51 -19.15 2.56 -5.48
N VAL A 52 -19.02 3.59 -4.65
CA VAL A 52 -17.74 4.24 -4.36
C VAL A 52 -16.77 3.25 -3.71
N GLU A 53 -17.23 2.52 -2.69
CA GLU A 53 -16.41 1.53 -2.01
C GLU A 53 -15.90 0.47 -2.97
N LYS A 54 -16.79 -0.09 -3.82
CA LYS A 54 -16.40 -1.07 -4.84
C LYS A 54 -15.30 -0.54 -5.77
N ARG A 55 -15.37 0.73 -6.16
CA ARG A 55 -14.35 1.37 -7.03
C ARG A 55 -13.04 1.64 -6.29
N LEU A 56 -13.07 1.87 -4.98
CA LEU A 56 -11.90 2.21 -4.17
C LEU A 56 -11.19 0.99 -3.57
N THR A 57 -11.89 -0.11 -3.33
CA THR A 57 -11.33 -1.38 -2.84
C THR A 57 -10.03 -1.78 -3.55
N PRO A 58 -9.96 -1.82 -4.90
CA PRO A 58 -8.72 -2.14 -5.62
C PRO A 58 -7.53 -1.25 -5.22
N VAL A 59 -7.75 0.06 -5.11
CA VAL A 59 -6.70 1.02 -4.76
C VAL A 59 -6.27 0.84 -3.30
N LYS A 60 -7.23 0.67 -2.39
CA LYS A 60 -6.95 0.42 -0.96
C LYS A 60 -6.09 -0.83 -0.78
N VAL A 61 -6.41 -1.90 -1.50
CA VAL A 61 -5.68 -3.17 -1.48
C VAL A 61 -4.23 -3.00 -1.90
N VAL A 62 -3.97 -2.30 -3.02
CA VAL A 62 -2.60 -2.09 -3.50
C VAL A 62 -1.79 -1.23 -2.53
N LEU A 63 -2.38 -0.16 -1.98
CA LEU A 63 -1.71 0.67 -0.96
C LEU A 63 -1.30 -0.16 0.26
N VAL A 64 -2.18 -1.06 0.72
CA VAL A 64 -1.90 -1.96 1.84
C VAL A 64 -0.77 -2.95 1.51
N LYS A 65 -0.75 -3.51 0.30
CA LYS A 65 0.35 -4.38 -0.15
C LYS A 65 1.69 -3.65 -0.18
N LEU A 66 1.75 -2.44 -0.77
CA LEU A 66 2.97 -1.64 -0.83
C LEU A 66 3.51 -1.32 0.56
N ARG A 67 2.63 -0.92 1.50
CA ARG A 67 3.00 -0.68 2.91
C ARG A 67 3.63 -1.92 3.55
N LYS A 68 3.03 -3.10 3.35
CA LYS A 68 3.54 -4.37 3.89
C LYS A 68 4.88 -4.77 3.30
N ILE A 69 5.07 -4.60 1.98
CA ILE A 69 6.34 -4.91 1.32
C ILE A 69 7.44 -3.99 1.86
N ALA A 70 7.21 -2.66 1.90
CA ALA A 70 8.15 -1.70 2.46
C ALA A 70 8.53 -2.06 3.91
N PHE A 71 7.52 -2.34 4.75
CA PHE A 71 7.74 -2.71 6.14
C PHE A 71 8.54 -4.00 6.29
N LYS A 72 8.19 -5.05 5.55
CA LYS A 72 8.85 -6.36 5.61
C LYS A 72 10.28 -6.31 5.10
N ILE A 73 10.56 -5.59 4.01
CA ILE A 73 11.93 -5.42 3.50
C ILE A 73 12.81 -4.71 4.53
N ILE A 74 12.30 -3.64 5.16
CA ILE A 74 13.04 -2.87 6.16
C ILE A 74 13.29 -3.69 7.44
N ASN A 75 12.30 -4.46 7.90
CA ASN A 75 12.38 -5.20 9.17
C ASN A 75 12.93 -6.63 9.04
N SER A 76 13.20 -7.12 7.82
CA SER A 76 13.80 -8.44 7.58
C SER A 76 15.18 -8.31 6.90
N PRO A 77 16.20 -7.83 7.64
CA PRO A 77 17.52 -7.53 7.07
C PRO A 77 18.28 -8.77 6.59
N THR A 78 17.87 -9.97 7.02
CA THR A 78 18.57 -11.24 6.73
C THR A 78 17.95 -12.06 5.61
N LEU A 79 16.68 -11.85 5.29
CA LEU A 79 15.96 -12.66 4.29
C LEU A 79 15.44 -11.79 3.15
N LEU A 80 14.60 -10.80 3.45
CA LEU A 80 13.94 -10.02 2.41
C LEU A 80 14.81 -8.89 1.87
N LEU A 81 15.60 -8.23 2.73
CA LEU A 81 16.51 -7.19 2.28
C LEU A 81 17.59 -7.72 1.30
N PRO A 82 18.26 -8.86 1.54
CA PRO A 82 19.18 -9.42 0.57
C PRO A 82 18.48 -9.86 -0.71
N ALA A 83 17.29 -10.46 -0.62
CA ALA A 83 16.50 -10.86 -1.79
C ALA A 83 16.12 -9.65 -2.66
N TRP A 84 15.69 -8.55 -2.04
CA TRP A 84 15.42 -7.28 -2.72
C TRP A 84 16.65 -6.75 -3.46
N LYS A 85 17.81 -6.73 -2.81
CA LYS A 85 19.06 -6.28 -3.44
C LYS A 85 19.48 -7.17 -4.61
N SER A 86 19.30 -8.49 -4.50
CA SER A 86 19.57 -9.42 -5.60
C SER A 86 18.68 -9.13 -6.81
N VAL A 87 17.38 -8.92 -6.60
CA VAL A 87 16.44 -8.55 -7.67
C VAL A 87 16.84 -7.24 -8.34
N LEU A 88 17.20 -6.21 -7.57
CA LEU A 88 17.68 -4.94 -8.13
C LEU A 88 18.96 -5.13 -8.96
N GLN A 89 19.89 -5.97 -8.49
CA GLN A 89 21.12 -6.26 -9.21
C GLN A 89 20.86 -7.05 -10.51
N GLU A 90 19.92 -7.99 -10.50
CA GLU A 90 19.53 -8.77 -11.68
C GLU A 90 18.88 -7.89 -12.77
N LEU A 91 18.16 -6.85 -12.36
CA LEU A 91 17.49 -5.90 -13.25
C LEU A 91 18.35 -4.67 -13.60
N ASP A 92 19.61 -4.62 -13.13
CA ASP A 92 20.53 -3.48 -13.31
C ASP A 92 19.97 -2.14 -12.77
N GLU A 93 19.15 -2.22 -11.73
CA GLU A 93 18.51 -1.07 -11.10
C GLU A 93 19.36 -0.48 -9.97
N VAL A 94 19.18 0.82 -9.70
CA VAL A 94 19.90 1.49 -8.60
C VAL A 94 19.42 0.94 -7.26
N GLU A 95 20.36 0.47 -6.44
CA GLU A 95 20.07 -0.03 -5.09
C GLU A 95 19.46 1.08 -4.21
N LYS A 96 18.14 1.05 -4.08
CA LYS A 96 17.36 1.93 -3.19
C LYS A 96 16.36 1.10 -2.40
N LEU A 97 16.04 1.55 -1.19
CA LEU A 97 14.98 0.96 -0.38
C LEU A 97 13.66 1.67 -0.64
N MET A 98 12.58 0.89 -0.69
CA MET A 98 11.23 1.46 -0.76
C MET A 98 10.97 2.32 0.49
N PRO A 99 10.52 3.58 0.31
CA PRO A 99 10.12 4.43 1.43
C PRO A 99 8.94 3.80 2.18
N ARG A 100 9.03 3.74 3.51
CA ARG A 100 7.89 3.37 4.36
C ARG A 100 6.89 4.53 4.43
N ASP A 101 5.61 4.20 4.40
CA ASP A 101 4.54 5.15 4.71
C ASP A 101 4.51 5.46 6.22
N VAL A 102 4.53 6.75 6.60
CA VAL A 102 4.66 7.20 7.99
C VAL A 102 3.63 8.31 8.25
N SER A 103 2.77 8.12 9.25
CA SER A 103 1.67 9.05 9.59
C SER A 103 2.14 10.48 9.84
N THR A 104 3.31 10.66 10.46
CA THR A 104 3.86 11.99 10.78
C THR A 104 4.47 12.73 9.58
N ARG A 105 4.44 12.16 8.37
CA ARG A 105 5.02 12.77 7.16
C ARG A 105 3.97 12.89 6.06
N TRP A 106 3.52 14.12 5.80
CA TRP A 106 2.40 14.42 4.88
C TRP A 106 2.53 13.90 3.43
N ASN A 107 3.73 13.55 2.97
CA ASN A 107 3.97 13.06 1.60
C ASN A 107 4.45 11.60 1.55
N SER A 108 4.42 10.84 2.65
CA SER A 108 4.99 9.50 2.68
C SER A 108 4.24 8.51 1.79
N THR A 109 2.91 8.55 1.76
CA THR A 109 2.10 7.68 0.90
C THR A 109 2.38 7.96 -0.57
N TYR A 110 2.45 9.23 -0.95
CA TYR A 110 2.78 9.65 -2.32
C TYR A 110 4.18 9.19 -2.72
N ASN A 111 5.19 9.43 -1.87
CA ASN A 111 6.57 9.02 -2.15
C ASN A 111 6.71 7.49 -2.29
N MET A 112 5.97 6.72 -1.47
CA MET A 112 5.93 5.26 -1.59
C MET A 112 5.30 4.81 -2.91
N CYS A 113 4.19 5.43 -3.33
CA CYS A 113 3.53 5.10 -4.60
C CYS A 113 4.39 5.47 -5.81
N SER A 114 4.99 6.67 -5.79
CA SER A 114 5.89 7.11 -6.84
C SER A 114 7.12 6.20 -6.96
N PHE A 115 7.67 5.73 -5.84
CA PHE A 115 8.73 4.73 -5.85
C PHE A 115 8.25 3.38 -6.40
N ALA A 116 7.05 2.95 -6.01
CA ALA A 116 6.49 1.68 -6.47
C ALA A 116 6.25 1.65 -7.98
N GLU A 117 5.91 2.80 -8.57
CA GLU A 117 5.81 2.95 -10.02
C GLU A 117 7.19 2.88 -10.69
N GLU A 118 8.21 3.57 -10.16
CA GLU A 118 9.59 3.53 -10.66
C GLU A 118 10.18 2.10 -10.58
N TYR A 119 9.90 1.38 -9.49
CA TYR A 119 10.43 0.03 -9.21
C TYR A 119 9.40 -1.08 -9.40
N ARG A 120 8.44 -0.91 -10.32
CA ARG A 120 7.35 -1.89 -10.55
C ARG A 120 7.87 -3.29 -10.86
N GLN A 121 8.81 -3.42 -11.80
CA GLN A 121 9.38 -4.72 -12.18
C GLN A 121 10.04 -5.48 -11.01
N PRO A 122 10.93 -4.84 -10.21
CA PRO A 122 11.45 -5.46 -8.98
C PRO A 122 10.37 -5.89 -7.98
N ILE A 123 9.31 -5.10 -7.82
CA ILE A 123 8.22 -5.39 -6.87
C ILE A 123 7.40 -6.58 -7.35
N ASP A 124 7.13 -6.65 -8.66
CA ASP A 124 6.42 -7.76 -9.30
C ASP A 124 7.24 -9.06 -9.23
N GLN A 125 8.58 -9.01 -9.23
CA GLN A 125 9.40 -10.21 -9.01
C GLN A 125 9.40 -10.69 -7.55
N MET A 126 9.14 -9.81 -6.59
CA MET A 126 9.08 -10.15 -5.17
C MET A 126 7.71 -10.63 -4.70
N THR A 127 6.65 -10.36 -5.46
CA THR A 127 5.24 -10.60 -5.09
C THR A 127 4.66 -11.79 -5.84
#